data_AF-A0A957JKD0-F1
#
_entry.id   AF-A0A957JKD0-F1
#
_cell.length_a   1.000
_cell.length_b   1.000
_cell.length_c   1.000
_cell.angle_alpha   90.00
_cell.angle_beta   90.00
_cell.angle_gamma   90.00
#
_symmetry.space_group_name_H-M   'P 1'
#
loop_
_entity.id
_entity.type
_entity.pdbx_description
1 polymer ?
#
loop_
_entity_poly.entity_id
_entity_poly.type
_entity_poly.pdbx_seq_one_letter_code
_entity_poly.pdbx_strand_id
1 'polypeptide(L)' 'MATLVDIVPHPAGAEKGAVLELFNAVGESIGVAVVPLSAVASLRSDQMPTVRPLVYVNKVA' A
#
# COMPACT_ATOMS: atom_id res chain seq x y z
N MET A 1 0.86 2.01 -2.14
CA MET A 1 -0.26 1.06 -2.33
C MET A 1 -0.22 0.06 -1.19
N ALA A 2 -1.27 -0.72 -0.94
CA ALA A 2 -1.25 -1.71 0.13
C ALA A 2 -2.12 -2.92 -0.17
N THR A 3 -1.76 -4.07 0.39
CA THR A 3 -2.52 -5.32 0.33
C THR A 3 -2.99 -5.69 1.74
N LEU A 4 -4.27 -6.01 1.89
CA LEU A 4 -4.81 -6.57 3.12
C LEU A 4 -4.32 -8.01 3.26
N VAL A 5 -3.55 -8.29 4.31
CA VAL A 5 -2.99 -9.63 4.57
C VAL A 5 -3.69 -10.34 5.72
N ASP A 6 -4.24 -9.61 6.69
CA ASP A 6 -4.97 -10.18 7.82
C ASP A 6 -5.92 -9.15 8.47
N ILE A 7 -6.87 -9.64 9.27
CA ILE A 7 -7.74 -8.84 10.15
C ILE A 7 -7.64 -9.37 11.57
N VAL A 8 -7.13 -8.53 12.47
CA VAL A 8 -6.90 -8.89 13.88
C VAL A 8 -7.99 -8.32 14.80
N PRO A 9 -8.50 -9.11 15.76
CA PRO A 9 -9.44 -8.60 16.75
C PRO A 9 -8.75 -7.69 17.76
N HIS A 10 -9.45 -6.66 18.23
CA HIS A 10 -8.95 -5.84 19.34
C HIS A 10 -9.11 -6.62 20.67
N PRO A 11 -8.10 -6.61 21.56
CA PRO A 11 -8.12 -7.41 22.79
C PRO A 11 -9.29 -7.05 23.74
N ALA A 12 -9.74 -5.79 23.70
CA ALA A 12 -10.90 -5.31 24.48
C ALA A 12 -12.21 -5.23 23.66
N GLY A 13 -12.29 -5.84 22.48
CA GLY A 13 -13.51 -5.85 21.66
C GLY A 13 -13.85 -4.54 20.94
N ALA A 14 -12.93 -3.57 20.93
CA ALA A 14 -13.03 -2.39 20.08
C ALA A 14 -12.87 -2.76 18.58
N GLU A 15 -12.75 -1.75 17.71
CA GLU A 15 -12.65 -1.96 16.27
C GLU A 15 -11.49 -2.89 15.88
N LYS A 16 -11.75 -3.79 14.92
CA LYS A 16 -10.72 -4.68 14.38
C LYS A 16 -9.63 -3.90 13.65
N GLY A 17 -8.41 -4.41 13.72
CA GLY A 17 -7.28 -3.90 12.95
C GLY A 17 -7.17 -4.61 11.61
N ALA A 18 -6.96 -3.86 10.53
CA ALA A 18 -6.53 -4.39 9.25
C ALA A 18 -5.00 -4.39 9.19
N VAL A 19 -4.39 -5.54 8.94
CA VAL A 19 -2.95 -5.66 8.71
C VAL A 19 -2.69 -5.45 7.22
N LEU A 20 -1.92 -4.40 6.92
CA LEU A 20 -1.61 -3.98 5.56
C LEU A 20 -0.13 -4.16 5.29
N GLU A 21 0.21 -4.90 4.24
CA GLU A 21 1.54 -4.82 3.63
C GLU A 21 1.58 -3.61 2.69
N LEU A 22 2.57 -2.75 2.87
CA LEU A 22 2.74 -1.50 2.14
C LEU A 22 3.74 -1.69 1.00
N PHE A 23 3.39 -1.16 -0.16
CA PHE A 23 4.23 -1.18 -1.35
C PHE A 23 4.53 0.23 -1.83
N ASN A 24 5.79 0.47 -2.19
CA ASN A 24 6.14 1.65 -2.95
C ASN A 24 5.54 1.58 -4.36
N ALA A 25 5.67 2.67 -5.11
CA ALA A 25 5.01 2.80 -6.38
C ALA A 25 5.69 2.01 -7.53
N VAL A 26 6.82 1.34 -7.27
CA VAL A 26 7.44 0.35 -8.18
C VAL A 26 7.10 -1.10 -7.81
N GLY A 27 6.33 -1.32 -6.74
CA GLY A 27 5.86 -2.64 -6.31
C GLY A 27 6.75 -3.34 -5.28
N GLU A 28 7.74 -2.65 -4.70
CA GLU A 28 8.57 -3.21 -3.64
C GLU A 28 7.87 -3.06 -2.28
N SER A 29 7.94 -4.10 -1.45
CA SER A 29 7.44 -4.06 -0.07
C SER A 29 8.31 -3.13 0.76
N ILE A 30 7.68 -2.22 1.50
CA ILE A 30 8.35 -1.20 2.31
C ILE A 30 8.00 -1.29 3.81
N GLY A 31 7.08 -2.18 4.18
CA GLY A 31 6.74 -2.41 5.57
C GLY A 31 5.33 -2.92 5.78
N VAL A 32 4.97 -3.10 7.05
CA VAL A 32 3.65 -3.55 7.48
C VAL A 32 3.09 -2.56 8.49
N ALA A 33 1.80 -2.26 8.39
CA ALA A 33 1.09 -1.40 9.33
C ALA A 33 -0.24 -2.04 9.75
N VAL A 34 -0.68 -1.74 10.97
CA VAL A 34 -2.03 -2.06 11.45
C VAL A 34 -2.81 -0.77 11.54
N VAL A 35 -3.96 -0.72 10.85
CA VAL A 35 -4.85 0.44 10.84
C VAL A 35 -6.27 0.03 11.24
N PRO A 36 -7.13 0.96 11.69
CA PRO A 36 -8.55 0.65 11.89
C PRO A 36 -9.17 0.13 10.60
N LEU A 37 -9.98 -0.94 10.68
CA LEU A 37 -10.59 -1.55 9.50
C LEU A 37 -11.44 -0.56 8.69
N SER A 38 -12.13 0.37 9.35
CA SER A 38 -12.93 1.44 8.75
C SER A 38 -12.11 2.47 7.97
N ALA A 39 -10.80 2.56 8.24
CA ALA A 39 -9.89 3.42 7.48
C ALA A 39 -9.44 2.80 6.14
N VAL A 40 -9.77 1.53 5.89
CA VAL A 40 -9.40 0.81 4.68
C VAL A 40 -10.55 0.85 3.67
N ALA A 41 -10.24 1.28 2.46
CA ALA A 41 -11.14 1.23 1.32
C ALA A 41 -10.46 0.57 0.12
N SER A 42 -11.22 -0.11 -0.73
CA SER A 42 -10.70 -0.68 -1.97
C SER A 42 -10.13 0.41 -2.87
N LEU A 43 -8.92 0.16 -3.38
CA LEU A 43 -8.27 1.07 -4.31
C LEU A 43 -8.97 0.98 -5.68
N ARG A 44 -9.47 2.11 -6.17
CA ARG A 44 -10.15 2.18 -7.47
C ARG A 44 -9.15 2.37 -8.60
N SER A 45 -9.53 1.98 -9.82
CA SER A 45 -8.65 2.08 -11.00
C SER A 45 -8.23 3.52 -11.32
N ASP A 46 -9.08 4.50 -11.02
CA ASP A 46 -8.81 5.94 -11.17
C ASP A 46 -7.88 6.51 -10.07
N GLN A 47 -7.57 5.71 -9.05
CA GLN A 47 -6.70 6.07 -7.94
C GLN A 47 -5.35 5.34 -7.96
N MET A 48 -5.01 4.69 -9.08
CA MET A 48 -3.72 4.03 -9.27
C MET A 48 -2.69 5.02 -9.85
N PRO A 49 -1.76 5.56 -9.04
CA PRO A 49 -0.72 6.42 -9.57
C PRO A 49 0.21 5.61 -10.48
N THR A 50 0.61 6.19 -11.61
CA THR A 50 1.64 5.61 -12.48
C THR A 50 2.99 6.24 -12.18
N VAL A 51 4.02 5.42 -11.96
CA VAL A 51 5.41 5.91 -11.87
C VAL A 51 6.04 5.85 -13.24
N ARG A 52 6.72 6.94 -13.63
CA ARG A 52 7.60 6.98 -14.79
C ARG A 52 9.02 7.25 -14.30
N PRO A 53 9.89 6.25 -14.23
CA PRO A 53 11.28 6.46 -13.86
C PRO A 53 11.95 7.40 -14.87
N LEU A 54 12.79 8.31 -14.39
CA LEU A 54 13.64 9.10 -15.27
C LEU A 54 14.73 8.19 -15.83
N VAL A 55 14.78 8.06 -17.16
CA VAL A 55 15.83 7.32 -17.85
C VAL A 55 16.84 8.31 -18.40
N TYR A 56 18.08 8.25 -17.91
CA TYR A 56 19.18 8.98 -18.53
C TYR A 56 19.59 8.27 -19.82
N VAL A 57 19.33 8.88 -20.97
CA VAL A 57 19.80 8.39 -22.26
C VAL A 57 21.06 9.17 -22.61
N ASN A 58 22.22 8.50 -22.54
CA ASN A 58 23.45 9.11 -23.01
C ASN A 58 23.38 9.18 -24.54
N LYS A 59 23.19 10.39 -25.09
CA LYS A 59 23.35 10.61 -26.52
C LYS A 59 24.83 10.43 -26.83
N VAL A 60 25.18 9.32 -27.46
CA VAL A 60 26.49 9.16 -28.07
C VAL A 60 26.55 10.19 -29.21
N ALA A 61 27.48 11.14 -29.10
CA ALA A 61 27.79 12.11 -30.14
C ALA A 61 28.56 11.44 -31.28
#